data_AF-A0A1F9UEX9-F1
#
_entry.id   AF-A0A1F9UEX9-F1
#
_cell.length_a   1.000
_cell.length_b   1.000
_cell.length_c   1.000
_cell.angle_alpha   90.00
_cell.angle_beta   90.00
_cell.angle_gamma   90.00
#
_symmetry.space_group_name_H-M   'P 1'
#
loop_
_entity.id
_entity.type
_entity.pdbx_description
1 polymer ?
#
loop_
_entity_poly.entity_id
_entity_poly.type
_entity_poly.pdbx_seq_one_letter_code
_entity_poly.pdbx_strand_id
1 'polypeptide(L)'
;MLDSHLADLYGVKTKVLLQAVKRNLDRFPEDFMFKISPHEAENLRSQIVTSSWGGRRYMPYAFTEQGVAMLSSVLRSRRAIQVNVAIMRAFVKLRELLATHKDLARKLAELERKYDTQFKVVFDAIRQLMEPAPASKPPRLTPITKVRGFMAKAR
;
A
#
# COMPACT_ATOMS: atom_id res chain seq x y z
N MET A 1 -2.61 -2.16 19.24
CA MET A 1 -3.54 -1.02 19.48
C MET A 1 -4.98 -1.45 19.21
N LEU A 2 -5.98 -0.87 19.90
CA LEU A 2 -7.40 -1.20 19.69
C LEU A 2 -8.01 -0.48 18.49
N ASP A 3 -9.08 -1.05 17.93
CA ASP A 3 -9.89 -0.47 16.86
C ASP A 3 -10.32 0.99 17.10
N SER A 4 -10.73 1.36 18.33
CA SER A 4 -11.06 2.75 18.67
C SER A 4 -9.86 3.69 18.57
N HIS A 5 -8.73 3.31 19.16
CA HIS A 5 -7.54 4.16 19.17
C HIS A 5 -7.05 4.43 17.74
N LEU A 6 -7.12 3.42 16.87
CA LEU A 6 -6.73 3.56 15.47
C LEU A 6 -7.75 4.35 14.67
N ALA A 7 -9.04 4.21 14.97
CA ALA A 7 -10.08 5.01 14.36
C ALA A 7 -9.85 6.51 14.65
N ASP A 8 -9.55 6.86 15.90
CA ASP A 8 -9.25 8.22 16.33
C ASP A 8 -7.94 8.72 15.70
N LEU A 9 -6.90 7.88 15.68
CA LEU A 9 -5.61 8.18 15.04
C LEU A 9 -5.82 8.53 13.56
N TYR A 10 -6.58 7.72 12.82
CA TYR A 10 -6.83 7.94 11.39
C TYR A 10 -7.95 8.95 11.11
N GLY A 11 -8.64 9.46 12.14
CA GLY A 11 -9.73 10.43 11.97
C GLY A 11 -10.95 9.83 11.27
N VAL A 12 -11.26 8.57 11.55
CA VAL A 12 -12.44 7.85 11.04
C VAL A 12 -13.27 7.30 12.19
N LYS A 13 -14.56 7.00 11.96
CA LYS A 13 -15.37 6.30 12.95
C LYS A 13 -14.92 4.84 13.07
N THR A 14 -14.93 4.25 14.26
CA THR A 14 -14.56 2.83 14.47
C THR A 14 -15.34 1.88 13.56
N LYS A 15 -16.64 2.14 13.36
CA LYS A 15 -17.48 1.37 12.42
C LYS A 15 -16.94 1.40 10.98
N VAL A 16 -16.46 2.56 10.52
CA VAL A 16 -15.89 2.71 9.17
C VAL A 16 -14.56 1.97 9.05
N LEU A 17 -13.72 2.04 10.09
CA LEU A 17 -12.48 1.27 10.14
C LEU A 17 -12.75 -0.23 10.03
N LEU A 18 -13.63 -0.77 10.88
CA LEU A 18 -13.97 -2.19 10.87
C LEU A 18 -14.66 -2.61 9.56
N GLN A 19 -15.44 -1.73 8.95
CA GLN A 19 -16.04 -2.00 7.63
C GLN A 19 -14.98 -2.08 6.53
N ALA A 20 -13.96 -1.22 6.56
CA ALA A 20 -12.85 -1.28 5.61
C ALA A 20 -12.04 -2.58 5.77
N VAL A 21 -11.77 -2.99 7.01
CA VAL A 21 -11.13 -4.28 7.33
C VAL A 21 -11.95 -5.44 6.78
N LYS A 22 -13.26 -5.50 7.09
CA LYS A 22 -14.15 -6.58 6.64
C LYS A 22 -14.24 -6.72 5.11
N ARG A 23 -14.09 -5.61 4.38
CA ARG A 23 -14.07 -5.61 2.91
C ARG A 23 -12.75 -6.10 2.32
N ASN A 24 -11.70 -6.19 3.14
CA ASN A 24 -10.34 -6.51 2.71
C ASN A 24 -9.71 -7.58 3.62
N LEU A 25 -10.51 -8.54 4.12
CA LEU A 25 -10.04 -9.53 5.10
C LEU A 25 -8.81 -10.32 4.63
N ASP A 26 -8.68 -10.56 3.33
CA ASP A 26 -7.52 -11.23 2.73
C ASP A 26 -6.18 -10.50 2.98
N ARG A 27 -6.22 -9.21 3.34
CA ARG A 27 -5.06 -8.39 3.70
C ARG A 27 -4.72 -8.42 5.19
N PHE A 28 -5.55 -9.06 6.01
CA PHE A 28 -5.46 -9.06 7.46
C PHE A 28 -5.37 -10.51 7.98
N PRO A 29 -4.19 -11.14 7.86
CA PRO A 29 -3.93 -12.42 8.50
C PRO A 29 -4.00 -12.30 10.04
N GLU A 30 -4.08 -13.44 10.73
CA GLU A 30 -4.28 -13.50 12.19
C GLU A 30 -3.18 -12.80 13.00
N ASP A 31 -1.97 -12.70 12.46
CA ASP A 31 -0.84 -11.96 13.06
C ASP A 31 -0.91 -10.45 12.87
N PHE A 32 -1.81 -9.94 12.01
CA PHE A 32 -2.03 -8.51 11.79
C PHE A 32 -3.15 -7.97 12.67
N MET A 33 -4.16 -8.80 12.91
CA MET A 33 -5.28 -8.45 13.77
C MET A 33 -5.94 -9.69 14.37
N PHE A 34 -6.46 -9.51 15.58
CA PHE A 34 -7.26 -10.53 16.25
C PHE A 34 -8.35 -9.88 17.10
N LYS A 35 -9.38 -10.66 17.39
CA LYS A 35 -10.45 -10.25 18.28
C LYS A 35 -10.01 -10.56 19.71
N ILE A 36 -10.14 -9.58 20.60
CA ILE A 36 -9.78 -9.78 22.01
C ILE A 36 -10.72 -10.81 22.65
N SER A 37 -10.22 -11.65 23.54
CA SER A 37 -11.06 -12.64 24.22
C SER A 37 -12.03 -11.98 25.21
N PRO A 38 -13.14 -12.66 25.57
CA PRO A 38 -14.08 -12.12 26.57
C PRO A 38 -13.43 -11.79 27.91
N HIS A 39 -12.49 -12.63 28.35
CA HIS A 39 -11.78 -12.45 29.62
C HIS A 39 -10.84 -11.23 29.57
N GLU A 40 -10.07 -11.08 28.50
CA GLU A 40 -9.23 -9.90 28.29
C GLU A 40 -10.06 -8.62 28.14
N ALA A 41 -11.21 -8.68 27.48
CA ALA A 41 -12.10 -7.55 27.33
C ALA A 41 -12.72 -7.12 28.68
N GLU A 42 -13.00 -8.07 29.57
CA GLU A 42 -13.47 -7.79 30.93
C GLU A 42 -12.38 -7.11 31.77
N ASN A 43 -11.14 -7.61 31.69
CA ASN A 43 -9.98 -6.97 32.30
C ASN A 43 -9.73 -5.55 31.74
N LEU A 44 -9.94 -5.34 30.44
CA LEU A 44 -9.85 -3.99 29.85
C LEU A 44 -10.95 -3.05 30.34
N ARG A 45 -12.18 -3.56 30.54
CA ARG A 45 -13.29 -2.77 31.10
C ARG A 45 -13.08 -2.42 32.58
N SER A 46 -12.44 -3.28 33.35
CA SER A 46 -12.17 -3.01 34.77
C SER A 46 -11.03 -2.01 34.96
N GLN A 47 -10.05 -1.99 34.04
CA GLN A 47 -8.94 -1.04 34.07
C GLN A 47 -9.29 0.35 33.53
N ILE A 48 -10.22 0.43 32.57
CA ILE A 48 -10.72 1.71 32.05
C ILE A 48 -12.02 2.03 32.78
N VAL A 49 -11.95 2.90 33.79
CA VAL A 49 -13.11 3.40 34.55
C VAL A 49 -14.25 3.72 33.57
N THR A 50 -15.39 3.09 33.81
CA THR A 50 -16.49 2.90 32.88
C THR A 50 -16.97 4.22 32.27
N SER A 51 -16.96 4.32 30.94
CA SER A 51 -17.70 5.36 30.22
C SER A 51 -19.20 5.25 30.55
N SER A 52 -19.82 6.35 30.98
CA SER A 52 -21.18 6.45 31.52
C SER A 52 -22.32 6.30 30.49
N TRP A 53 -22.03 6.02 29.22
CA TRP A 53 -23.01 6.05 28.13
C TRP A 53 -22.84 4.86 27.16
N GLY A 54 -23.11 3.66 27.67
CA GLY A 54 -23.27 2.46 26.84
C GLY A 54 -21.97 1.71 26.60
N GLY A 55 -21.75 0.67 27.40
CA GLY A 55 -20.65 -0.27 27.21
C GLY A 55 -20.58 -0.78 25.77
N ARG A 56 -19.36 -0.99 25.26
CA ARG A 56 -19.11 -1.53 23.92
C ARG A 56 -19.97 -2.78 23.69
N ARG A 57 -20.93 -2.69 22.75
CA ARG A 57 -21.82 -3.79 22.37
C ARG A 57 -21.12 -4.92 21.61
N TYR A 58 -19.88 -4.69 21.19
CA TYR A 58 -19.07 -5.65 20.44
C TYR A 58 -17.67 -5.75 21.05
N MET A 59 -17.10 -6.94 20.95
CA MET A 59 -15.71 -7.19 21.36
C MET A 59 -14.75 -6.39 20.46
N PRO A 60 -13.79 -5.66 21.04
CA PRO A 60 -12.86 -4.88 20.25
C PRO A 60 -11.88 -5.77 19.47
N TYR A 61 -11.42 -5.26 18.34
CA TYR A 61 -10.27 -5.81 17.62
C TYR A 61 -8.97 -5.15 18.10
N ALA A 62 -7.94 -5.96 18.22
CA ALA A 62 -6.56 -5.53 18.42
C ALA A 62 -5.77 -5.67 17.10
N PHE A 63 -4.87 -4.71 16.87
CA PHE A 63 -4.01 -4.65 15.69
C PHE A 63 -2.55 -4.55 16.13
N THR A 64 -1.68 -5.26 15.42
CA THR A 64 -0.21 -5.17 15.52
C THR A 64 0.30 -4.00 14.68
N GLU A 65 1.61 -3.71 14.76
CA GLU A 65 2.22 -2.63 13.96
C GLU A 65 2.04 -2.86 12.45
N GLN A 66 2.15 -4.12 12.02
CA GLN A 66 1.92 -4.55 10.64
C GLN A 66 0.44 -4.35 10.26
N GLY A 67 -0.48 -4.67 11.16
CA GLY A 67 -1.91 -4.38 10.98
C GLY A 67 -2.20 -2.87 10.86
N VAL A 68 -1.50 -2.03 11.63
CA VAL A 68 -1.61 -0.56 11.53
C VAL A 68 -1.08 -0.06 10.18
N ALA A 69 0.07 -0.56 9.74
CA ALA A 69 0.59 -0.25 8.40
C ALA A 69 -0.41 -0.66 7.31
N MET A 70 -1.02 -1.85 7.43
CA MET A 70 -2.04 -2.32 6.49
C MET A 70 -3.29 -1.43 6.48
N LEU A 71 -3.76 -0.98 7.65
CA LEU A 71 -4.89 -0.05 7.75
C LEU A 71 -4.68 1.23 6.95
N SER A 72 -3.44 1.75 6.90
CA SER A 72 -3.12 2.94 6.12
C SER A 72 -3.35 2.76 4.61
N SER A 73 -3.29 1.53 4.10
CA SER A 73 -3.51 1.21 2.68
C SER A 73 -4.99 1.04 2.31
N VAL A 74 -5.85 0.64 3.26
CA VAL A 74 -7.28 0.37 3.01
C VAL A 74 -8.19 1.53 3.40
N LEU A 75 -7.73 2.40 4.31
CA LEU A 75 -8.46 3.60 4.72
C LEU A 75 -8.22 4.76 3.75
N ARG A 76 -9.26 5.57 3.54
CA ARG A 76 -9.22 6.74 2.63
C ARG A 76 -9.13 8.09 3.35
N SER A 77 -8.86 8.10 4.66
CA SER A 77 -8.72 9.36 5.39
C SER A 77 -7.42 10.07 5.05
N ARG A 78 -7.39 11.40 5.18
CA ARG A 78 -6.19 12.20 4.90
C ARG A 78 -4.97 11.72 5.69
N ARG A 79 -5.17 11.34 6.96
CA ARG A 79 -4.10 10.78 7.82
C ARG A 79 -3.63 9.41 7.33
N ALA A 80 -4.54 8.51 6.95
CA ALA A 80 -4.18 7.20 6.41
C ALA A 80 -3.34 7.32 5.13
N ILE A 81 -3.75 8.20 4.21
CA ILE A 81 -3.01 8.48 2.98
C ILE A 81 -1.60 8.97 3.28
N GLN A 82 -1.44 9.92 4.21
CA GLN A 82 -0.13 10.44 4.60
C GLN A 82 0.78 9.36 5.20
N VAL A 83 0.23 8.51 6.08
CA VAL A 83 0.97 7.40 6.68
C VAL A 83 1.42 6.41 5.61
N ASN A 84 0.54 6.02 4.68
CA ASN A 84 0.89 5.10 3.60
C ASN A 84 2.01 5.67 2.72
N VAL A 85 1.92 6.96 2.35
CA VAL A 85 2.98 7.64 1.57
C VAL A 85 4.30 7.68 2.35
N ALA A 86 4.27 7.93 3.66
CA ALA A 86 5.47 7.94 4.50
C ALA A 86 6.12 6.55 4.57
N ILE A 87 5.32 5.50 4.74
CA ILE A 87 5.79 4.09 4.73
C ILE A 87 6.48 3.77 3.40
N MET A 88 5.86 4.11 2.26
CA MET A 88 6.45 3.86 0.94
C MET A 88 7.77 4.63 0.75
N ARG A 89 7.84 5.89 1.18
CA ARG A 89 9.08 6.69 1.11
C ARG A 89 10.19 6.10 1.98
N ALA A 90 9.87 5.64 3.18
CA ALA A 90 10.83 4.99 4.06
C ALA A 90 11.38 3.72 3.43
N PHE A 91 10.51 2.91 2.81
CA PHE A 91 10.92 1.69 2.11
C PHE A 91 11.85 1.97 0.91
N VAL A 92 11.54 2.99 0.10
CA VAL A 92 12.40 3.40 -1.03
C VAL A 92 13.77 3.85 -0.53
N LYS A 93 13.83 4.73 0.48
CA LYS A 93 15.10 5.18 1.07
C LYS A 93 15.92 4.04 1.66
N LEU A 94 15.25 3.11 2.34
CA LEU A 94 15.89 1.92 2.87
C LEU A 94 16.51 1.12 1.72
N ARG A 95 15.76 0.85 0.65
CA ARG A 95 16.28 0.16 -0.53
C ARG A 95 17.48 0.87 -1.17
N GLU A 96 17.47 2.19 -1.28
CA GLU A 96 18.59 2.99 -1.81
C GLU A 96 19.83 2.84 -0.95
N LEU A 97 19.72 2.99 0.38
CA LEU A 97 20.84 2.81 1.31
C LEU A 97 21.44 1.41 1.19
N LEU A 98 20.60 0.40 1.07
CA LEU A 98 20.99 -0.99 0.93
C LEU A 98 21.67 -1.31 -0.42
N ALA A 99 21.24 -0.68 -1.52
CA ALA A 99 21.84 -0.88 -2.84
C ALA A 99 23.32 -0.41 -2.88
N THR A 100 23.70 0.51 -1.99
CA THR A 100 25.07 0.98 -1.79
C THR A 100 25.98 -0.07 -1.11
N HIS A 101 25.41 -1.09 -0.46
CA HIS A 101 26.13 -2.13 0.28
C HIS A 101 25.79 -3.54 -0.23
N LYS A 102 26.68 -4.14 -1.05
CA LYS A 102 26.48 -5.45 -1.73
C LYS A 102 26.07 -6.61 -0.82
N ASP A 103 26.50 -6.62 0.42
CA ASP A 103 26.17 -7.70 1.38
C ASP A 103 24.78 -7.54 1.98
N LEU A 104 24.32 -6.29 2.11
CA LEU A 104 23.01 -5.96 2.66
C LEU A 104 21.91 -6.10 1.59
N ALA A 105 22.24 -5.78 0.34
CA ALA A 105 21.39 -6.05 -0.83
C ALA A 105 21.06 -7.55 -1.02
N ARG A 106 22.03 -8.45 -0.72
CA ARG A 106 21.80 -9.91 -0.79
C ARG A 106 20.79 -10.40 0.23
N LYS A 107 20.90 -9.98 1.50
CA LYS A 107 19.95 -10.34 2.56
C LYS A 107 18.54 -9.80 2.32
N LEU A 108 18.44 -8.64 1.66
CA LEU A 108 17.14 -8.07 1.29
C LEU A 108 16.49 -8.86 0.14
N ALA A 109 17.23 -9.26 -0.88
CA ALA A 109 16.69 -10.08 -1.98
C ALA A 109 16.13 -11.43 -1.46
N GLU A 110 16.72 -11.98 -0.41
CA GLU A 110 16.22 -13.17 0.28
C GLU A 110 14.92 -12.89 1.06
N LEU A 111 14.80 -11.73 1.70
CA LEU A 111 13.56 -11.28 2.35
C LEU A 111 12.47 -10.98 1.32
N GLU A 112 12.78 -10.28 0.23
CA GLU A 112 11.86 -9.96 -0.88
C GLU A 112 11.24 -11.24 -1.46
N ARG A 113 12.05 -12.28 -1.70
CA ARG A 113 11.55 -13.59 -2.16
C ARG A 113 10.58 -14.26 -1.19
N LYS A 114 10.66 -13.97 0.11
CA LYS A 114 9.82 -14.60 1.15
C LYS A 114 8.42 -14.00 1.22
N TYR A 115 8.20 -12.79 0.71
CA TYR A 115 6.92 -12.06 0.78
C TYR A 115 6.24 -11.84 -0.60
N ASP A 116 6.79 -12.46 -1.64
CA ASP A 116 6.65 -12.06 -3.06
C ASP A 116 5.30 -12.38 -3.72
N THR A 117 4.38 -13.11 -3.09
CA THR A 117 3.12 -13.51 -3.75
C THR A 117 2.05 -12.42 -3.74
N GLN A 118 2.02 -11.54 -2.71
CA GLN A 118 0.99 -10.50 -2.59
C GLN A 118 1.42 -9.12 -3.12
N PHE A 119 2.73 -8.90 -3.34
CA PHE A 119 3.27 -7.58 -3.68
C PHE A 119 3.75 -7.43 -5.14
N LYS A 120 3.76 -8.51 -5.95
CA LYS A 120 4.23 -8.49 -7.35
C LYS A 120 3.63 -7.36 -8.20
N VAL A 121 2.32 -7.12 -8.06
CA VAL A 121 1.62 -6.10 -8.85
C VAL A 121 2.12 -4.68 -8.57
N VAL A 122 2.53 -4.40 -7.32
CA VAL A 122 3.07 -3.09 -6.94
C VAL A 122 4.52 -2.95 -7.40
N PHE A 123 5.29 -4.03 -7.31
CA PHE A 123 6.69 -4.05 -7.77
C PHE A 123 6.83 -3.98 -9.29
N ASP A 124 5.96 -4.64 -10.05
CA ASP A 124 5.97 -4.57 -11.50
C ASP A 124 5.67 -3.14 -11.97
N ALA A 125 4.73 -2.46 -11.33
CA ALA A 125 4.43 -1.05 -11.60
C ALA A 125 5.62 -0.13 -11.29
N ILE A 126 6.34 -0.38 -10.20
CA ILE A 126 7.55 0.38 -9.84
C ILE A 126 8.71 0.06 -10.79
N ARG A 127 8.87 -1.20 -11.21
CA ARG A 127 9.91 -1.62 -12.15
C ARG A 127 9.69 -0.98 -13.52
N GLN A 128 8.44 -0.87 -13.96
CA GLN A 128 8.06 -0.15 -15.18
C GLN A 128 8.40 1.35 -15.13
N LEU A 129 8.36 1.96 -13.93
CA LEU A 129 8.79 3.35 -13.71
C LEU A 129 10.31 3.51 -13.61
N MET A 130 11.05 2.41 -13.40
CA MET A 130 12.52 2.37 -13.31
C MET A 130 13.19 1.99 -14.64
N GLU A 131 12.42 1.54 -15.64
CA GLU A 131 12.96 1.36 -16.99
C GLU A 131 13.22 2.75 -17.60
N PRO A 132 14.47 3.11 -17.91
CA PRO A 132 14.73 4.33 -18.64
C PRO A 132 13.99 4.23 -19.96
N ALA A 133 13.11 5.20 -20.23
CA ALA A 133 12.33 5.27 -21.47
C ALA A 133 13.27 4.98 -22.66
N PRO A 134 12.94 4.03 -23.55
CA PRO A 134 13.75 3.83 -24.74
C PRO A 134 13.79 5.15 -25.48
N ALA A 135 14.99 5.67 -25.72
CA ALA A 135 15.21 6.90 -26.45
C ALA A 135 14.42 6.84 -27.77
N SER A 136 13.32 7.59 -27.85
CA SER A 136 12.56 7.75 -29.07
C SER A 136 13.47 8.47 -30.05
N LYS A 137 14.00 7.73 -31.03
CA LYS A 137 14.79 8.30 -32.12
C LYS A 137 13.95 9.40 -32.78
N PRO A 138 14.52 10.60 -33.02
CA PRO A 138 13.78 11.67 -33.68
C PRO A 138 13.30 11.19 -35.06
N PRO A 139 12.12 11.64 -35.54
CA PRO A 139 11.59 11.21 -36.81
C PRO A 139 12.58 11.57 -37.92
N ARG A 140 13.02 10.58 -38.71
CA ARG A 140 13.78 10.84 -39.93
C ARG A 140 12.86 11.57 -40.90
N LEU A 141 13.11 12.86 -41.11
CA LEU A 141 12.53 13.61 -42.22
C LEU A 141 13.03 12.98 -43.52
N THR A 142 12.17 12.27 -44.24
CA THR A 142 12.46 11.81 -45.60
C THR A 142 12.42 13.01 -46.55
N PRO A 143 13.40 13.16 -47.48
CA PRO A 143 13.35 14.24 -48.45
C PRO A 143 12.16 14.06 -49.40
N ILE A 144 11.40 15.13 -49.62
CA ILE A 144 10.31 15.21 -50.60
C ILE A 144 10.90 14.98 -51.99
N THR A 145 10.68 13.80 -52.56
CA THR A 145 11.06 13.53 -53.95
C THR A 145 9.93 13.96 -54.86
N LYS A 146 10.27 14.89 -55.75
CA LYS A 146 9.44 15.56 -56.76
C LYS A 146 8.74 14.53 -57.67
N VAL A 147 7.41 14.40 -57.60
CA VAL A 147 6.64 13.64 -58.60
C VAL A 147 6.54 14.47 -59.87
N ARG A 148 7.34 14.10 -60.87
CA ARG A 148 7.28 14.61 -62.24
C ARG A 148 6.68 13.49 -63.09
N GLY A 149 5.50 13.69 -63.66
CA GLY A 149 4.94 12.77 -64.65
C GLY A 149 3.42 12.69 -64.73
N PHE A 150 2.78 13.75 -65.22
CA PHE A 150 1.48 13.62 -65.90
C PHE A 150 1.68 14.07 -67.35
N MET A 151 1.84 13.08 -68.24
CA MET A 151 1.82 13.26 -69.68
C MET A 151 0.97 12.12 -70.27
N ALA A 152 -0.17 12.54 -70.83
CA ALA A 152 -0.87 12.01 -71.99
C ALA A 152 -1.13 10.49 -72.08
N LYS A 153 -2.42 10.14 -72.15
CA LYS A 153 -2.85 9.12 -73.11
C LYS A 153 -4.19 9.49 -73.74
N ALA A 154 -4.14 9.73 -75.04
CA ALA A 154 -5.25 9.82 -75.95
C ALA A 154 -5.91 8.44 -76.14
N ARG A 155 -7.24 8.41 -76.17
CA ARG A 155 -8.08 7.82 -77.21
C ARG A 155 -9.54 8.08 -76.90
#